data_AF-A0A069NC15-F1
#
_entry.id   AF-A0A069NC15-F1
#
_cell.length_a   1.000
_cell.length_b   1.000
_cell.length_c   1.000
_cell.angle_alpha   90.00
_cell.angle_beta   90.00
_cell.angle_gamma   90.00
#
_symmetry.space_group_name_H-M   'P 1'
#
loop_
_entity.id
_entity.type
_entity.pdbx_description
1 polymer ?
#
loop_
_entity_poly.entity_id
_entity_poly.type
_entity_poly.pdbx_seq_one_letter_code
_entity_poly.pdbx_strand_id
1 'polypeptide(L)'
;MVGQKPPLKPKDVWAIRIHLQNMHAVRDLALFNLAIDSKLRGCDLVNLRVRDVTHGNQILPRAMIMQRKTKRPVQFEVTEPARVAVAAWIEKAKLRSDEYLFPSRFSGSPHISTRQYARKVHQWVAAIGLDPATYGAHSMRRTKATLIYKRTKNLRAVQLLLGHSKLESTVRYLGIEVDDALEISEQTEI
;
A
#
# COMPACT_ATOMS: atom_id res chain seq x y z
N MET A 1 -18.03 -12.29 -14.08
CA MET A 1 -16.58 -12.18 -13.80
C MET A 1 -16.36 -11.11 -12.75
N VAL A 2 -15.81 -11.44 -11.58
CA VAL A 2 -15.42 -10.40 -10.61
C VAL A 2 -14.19 -9.70 -11.17
N GLY A 3 -14.38 -8.49 -11.69
CA GLY A 3 -13.30 -7.65 -12.21
C GLY A 3 -12.25 -7.33 -11.13
N GLN A 4 -11.08 -6.86 -11.55
CA GLN A 4 -10.04 -6.47 -10.60
C GLN A 4 -10.51 -5.27 -9.75
N LYS A 5 -10.52 -5.43 -8.42
CA LYS A 5 -10.91 -4.37 -7.48
C LYS A 5 -10.19 -3.04 -7.78
N PRO A 6 -10.91 -1.92 -7.98
CA PRO A 6 -10.31 -0.66 -8.44
C PRO A 6 -9.38 -0.04 -7.39
N PRO A 7 -8.44 0.84 -7.81
CA PRO A 7 -7.68 1.69 -6.90
C PRO A 7 -8.59 2.71 -6.19
N LEU A 8 -8.15 3.21 -5.04
CA LEU A 8 -8.80 4.36 -4.40
C LEU A 8 -8.50 5.64 -5.18
N LYS A 9 -9.46 6.57 -5.24
CA LYS A 9 -9.22 7.92 -5.75
C LYS A 9 -8.48 8.75 -4.69
N PRO A 10 -7.75 9.82 -5.08
CA PRO A 10 -7.08 10.70 -4.12
C PRO A 10 -8.00 11.23 -3.01
N LYS A 11 -9.24 11.59 -3.36
CA LYS A 11 -10.26 12.02 -2.39
C LYS A 11 -10.63 10.92 -1.37
N ASP A 12 -10.67 9.66 -1.79
CA ASP A 12 -11.00 8.53 -0.93
C ASP A 12 -9.84 8.26 0.04
N VAL A 13 -8.59 8.34 -0.44
CA VAL A 13 -7.39 8.24 0.40
C VAL A 13 -7.38 9.33 1.47
N TRP A 14 -7.71 10.56 1.07
CA TRP A 14 -7.79 11.69 2.00
C TRP A 14 -8.90 11.48 3.03
N ALA A 15 -10.11 11.11 2.61
CA ALA A 15 -11.24 10.86 3.50
C ALA A 15 -10.94 9.75 4.53
N ILE A 16 -10.29 8.65 4.10
CA ILE A 16 -9.90 7.57 5.02
C ILE A 16 -8.87 8.06 6.05
N ARG A 17 -7.87 8.86 5.63
CA ARG A 17 -6.88 9.43 6.56
C ARG A 17 -7.54 10.29 7.63
N ILE A 18 -8.41 11.22 7.22
CA ILE A 18 -9.14 12.11 8.13
C ILE A 18 -9.99 11.29 9.09
N HIS A 19 -10.75 10.30 8.59
CA HIS A 19 -11.56 9.43 9.44
C HIS A 19 -10.71 8.71 10.49
N LEU A 20 -9.59 8.10 10.10
CA LEU A 20 -8.68 7.39 11.01
C LEU A 20 -8.00 8.32 12.02
N GLN A 21 -7.67 9.55 11.61
CA GLN A 21 -7.11 10.58 12.49
C GLN A 21 -8.12 11.03 13.55
N ASN A 22 -9.37 11.31 13.14
CA ASN A 22 -10.45 11.71 14.05
C ASN A 22 -10.80 10.63 15.07
N MET A 23 -10.66 9.36 14.68
CA MET A 23 -10.84 8.22 15.59
C MET A 23 -9.63 7.94 16.50
N HIS A 24 -8.53 8.71 16.37
CA HIS A 24 -7.25 8.42 17.02
C HIS A 24 -6.77 6.97 16.77
N ALA A 25 -7.08 6.41 15.60
CA ALA A 25 -6.78 5.04 15.21
C ALA A 25 -5.33 4.90 14.72
N VAL A 26 -4.36 5.19 15.62
CA VAL A 26 -2.92 5.31 15.32
C VAL A 26 -2.36 4.11 14.52
N ARG A 27 -2.68 2.88 14.96
CA ARG A 27 -2.26 1.65 14.28
C ARG A 27 -2.79 1.56 12.85
N ASP A 28 -4.07 1.85 12.68
CA ASP A 28 -4.77 1.71 11.40
C ASP A 28 -4.28 2.79 10.42
N LEU A 29 -4.04 4.02 10.90
CA LEU A 29 -3.45 5.09 10.10
C LEU A 29 -2.03 4.74 9.62
N ALA A 30 -1.19 4.19 10.51
CA ALA A 30 0.15 3.71 10.16
C ALA A 30 0.10 2.60 9.10
N LEU A 31 -0.77 1.60 9.31
CA LEU A 31 -0.96 0.49 8.38
C LEU A 31 -1.49 0.97 7.01
N PHE A 32 -2.47 1.87 7.01
CA PHE A 32 -3.06 2.42 5.80
C PHE A 32 -2.03 3.22 4.98
N ASN A 33 -1.33 4.16 5.63
CA ASN A 33 -0.34 4.99 4.94
C ASN A 33 0.80 4.13 4.36
N LEU A 34 1.32 3.19 5.15
CA LEU A 34 2.38 2.31 4.68
C LEU A 34 1.90 1.35 3.57
N ALA A 35 0.65 0.90 3.59
CA ALA A 35 0.09 0.08 2.50
C ALA A 35 0.09 0.82 1.15
N ILE A 36 -0.33 2.09 1.16
CA ILE A 36 -0.37 2.94 -0.05
C ILE A 36 1.04 3.27 -0.56
N ASP A 37 1.93 3.63 0.36
CA ASP A 37 3.30 4.03 0.02
C ASP A 37 4.14 2.84 -0.45
N SER A 38 4.14 1.75 0.29
CA SER A 38 4.96 0.58 -0.01
C SER A 38 4.49 -0.20 -1.23
N LYS A 39 3.19 -0.09 -1.57
CA LYS A 39 2.55 -0.86 -2.64
C LYS A 39 2.79 -2.36 -2.48
N LEU A 40 3.06 -2.85 -1.28
CA LEU A 40 3.36 -4.25 -1.04
C LEU A 40 2.11 -5.12 -1.19
N ARG A 41 2.30 -6.42 -1.42
CA ARG A 41 1.20 -7.37 -1.27
C ARG A 41 0.82 -7.43 0.20
N GLY A 42 -0.44 -7.73 0.50
CA GLY A 42 -0.90 -7.84 1.88
C GLY A 42 -0.06 -8.82 2.71
N CYS A 43 0.37 -9.94 2.13
CA CYS A 43 1.24 -10.90 2.82
C CYS A 43 2.64 -10.36 3.13
N ASP A 44 3.21 -9.51 2.27
CA ASP A 44 4.51 -8.88 2.50
C ASP A 44 4.37 -7.75 3.55
N LEU A 45 3.33 -6.91 3.42
CA LEU A 45 3.03 -5.79 4.33
C LEU A 45 2.88 -6.24 5.79
N VAL A 46 2.06 -7.27 6.05
CA VAL A 46 1.80 -7.73 7.43
C VAL A 46 3.00 -8.44 8.05
N ASN A 47 4.02 -8.78 7.26
CA ASN A 47 5.24 -9.43 7.70
C ASN A 47 6.38 -8.45 7.96
N LEU A 48 6.19 -7.16 7.72
CA LEU A 48 7.19 -6.14 8.04
C LEU A 48 7.51 -6.16 9.54
N ARG A 49 8.80 -6.03 9.84
CA ARG A 49 9.34 -5.78 11.17
C ARG A 49 9.73 -4.31 11.31
N VAL A 50 9.89 -3.86 12.55
CA VAL A 50 10.31 -2.47 12.83
C VAL A 50 11.65 -2.16 12.15
N ARG A 51 12.63 -3.07 12.23
CA ARG A 51 13.94 -2.93 11.54
C ARG A 51 13.86 -2.81 10.02
N ASP A 52 12.78 -3.25 9.39
CA ASP A 52 12.65 -3.16 7.92
C ASP A 52 12.39 -1.71 7.47
N VAL A 53 11.93 -0.84 8.38
CA VAL A 53 11.55 0.55 8.08
C VAL A 53 12.26 1.56 8.98
N THR A 54 13.17 1.14 9.86
CA THR A 54 13.86 2.02 10.82
C THR A 54 15.36 1.81 10.83
N HIS A 55 16.08 2.86 11.21
CA HIS A 55 17.48 2.80 11.62
C HIS A 55 17.63 3.59 12.93
N GLY A 56 17.98 2.90 14.01
CA GLY A 56 17.86 3.46 15.36
C GLY A 56 16.41 3.86 15.66
N ASN A 57 16.20 5.12 16.07
CA ASN A 57 14.88 5.66 16.40
C ASN A 57 14.21 6.41 15.24
N GLN A 58 14.80 6.39 14.03
CA GLN A 58 14.28 7.13 12.88
C GLN A 58 13.64 6.19 11.85
N ILE A 59 12.48 6.61 11.31
CA ILE A 59 11.85 5.92 10.18
C ILE A 59 12.59 6.31 8.90
N LEU A 60 13.04 5.33 8.14
CA LEU A 60 13.78 5.55 6.91
C LEU A 60 12.87 6.16 5.82
N PRO A 61 13.37 7.08 4.98
CA PRO A 61 12.61 7.62 3.85
C PRO A 61 12.41 6.59 2.73
N ARG A 62 13.21 5.52 2.72
CA ARG A 62 13.11 4.38 1.81
C ARG A 62 13.38 3.10 2.57
N ALA A 63 12.63 2.06 2.27
CA ALA A 63 12.82 0.72 2.80
C ALA A 63 12.98 -0.28 1.66
N MET A 64 13.63 -1.40 1.93
CA MET A 64 13.81 -2.49 0.98
C MET A 64 13.47 -3.81 1.66
N ILE A 65 12.65 -4.63 1.02
CA ILE A 65 12.34 -5.97 1.50
C ILE A 65 12.43 -7.01 0.40
N MET A 66 12.67 -8.26 0.79
CA MET A 66 12.55 -9.41 -0.11
C MET A 66 11.09 -9.85 -0.24
N GLN A 67 10.50 -9.74 -1.43
CA GLN A 67 9.12 -10.16 -1.65
C GLN A 67 8.97 -11.68 -1.52
N ARG A 68 7.92 -12.14 -0.82
CA ARG A 68 7.68 -13.58 -0.60
C ARG A 68 7.40 -14.34 -1.90
N LYS A 69 6.56 -13.78 -2.78
CA LYS A 69 6.08 -14.45 -4.01
C LYS A 69 7.17 -14.54 -5.08
N THR A 70 7.88 -13.44 -5.32
CA THR A 70 8.82 -13.32 -6.45
C THR A 70 10.27 -13.57 -6.04
N LYS A 71 10.58 -13.60 -4.73
CA LYS A 71 11.95 -13.71 -4.20
C LYS A 71 12.88 -12.63 -4.76
N ARG A 72 12.33 -11.44 -4.99
CA ARG A 72 13.07 -10.27 -5.47
C ARG A 72 13.06 -9.16 -4.42
N PRO A 73 14.16 -8.42 -4.27
CA PRO A 73 14.15 -7.21 -3.48
C PRO A 73 13.23 -6.19 -4.15
N VAL A 74 12.42 -5.50 -3.36
CA VAL A 74 11.66 -4.33 -3.79
C VAL A 74 11.97 -3.18 -2.85
N GLN A 75 12.32 -2.04 -3.43
CA GLN A 75 12.50 -0.79 -2.70
C GLN A 75 11.24 0.05 -2.83
N PHE A 76 10.86 0.71 -1.75
CA PHE A 76 9.73 1.64 -1.74
C PHE A 76 10.03 2.86 -0.87
N GLU A 77 9.40 3.96 -1.22
CA GLU A 77 9.41 5.19 -0.43
C GLU A 77 8.48 5.09 0.78
N VAL A 78 8.85 5.74 1.88
CA VAL A 78 7.98 5.98 3.03
C VAL A 78 7.84 7.48 3.15
N THR A 79 6.69 8.03 2.75
CA THR A 79 6.49 9.49 2.74
C THR A 79 6.44 10.06 4.15
N GLU A 80 6.66 11.37 4.30
CA GLU A 80 6.64 12.02 5.62
C GLU A 80 5.35 11.72 6.43
N PRO A 81 4.13 11.79 5.85
CA PRO A 81 2.91 11.40 6.58
C PRO A 81 2.91 9.93 7.04
N ALA A 82 3.49 9.03 6.25
CA ALA A 82 3.63 7.63 6.64
C ALA A 82 4.67 7.46 7.76
N ARG A 83 5.80 8.18 7.70
CA ARG A 83 6.84 8.16 8.75
C ARG A 83 6.27 8.64 10.09
N VAL A 84 5.57 9.77 10.10
CA VAL A 84 4.93 10.31 11.32
C VAL A 84 3.95 9.29 11.91
N ALA A 85 3.06 8.71 11.09
CA ALA A 85 2.09 7.73 11.56
C ALA A 85 2.74 6.44 12.08
N VAL A 86 3.77 5.94 11.39
CA VAL A 86 4.51 4.73 11.78
C VAL A 86 5.30 4.96 13.06
N ALA A 87 5.97 6.10 13.22
CA ALA A 87 6.68 6.47 14.44
C ALA A 87 5.73 6.53 15.64
N ALA A 88 4.58 7.22 15.50
CA ALA A 88 3.56 7.30 16.54
C ALA A 88 3.02 5.91 16.93
N TRP A 89 2.90 4.99 15.98
CA TRP A 89 2.49 3.61 16.26
C TRP A 89 3.57 2.83 17.00
N ILE A 90 4.82 2.89 16.56
CA ILE A 90 5.95 2.21 17.21
C ILE A 90 6.08 2.67 18.66
N GLU A 91 5.99 3.97 18.92
CA GLU A 91 6.03 4.55 20.26
C GLU A 91 4.84 4.10 21.11
N LYS A 92 3.60 4.25 20.60
CA LYS A 92 2.38 3.85 21.32
C LYS A 92 2.35 2.37 21.69
N ALA A 93 2.85 1.50 20.81
CA ALA A 93 2.89 0.06 21.02
C ALA A 93 4.19 -0.42 21.68
N LYS A 94 5.16 0.49 21.94
CA LYS A 94 6.49 0.19 22.51
C LYS A 94 7.22 -0.93 21.77
N LEU A 95 7.16 -0.91 20.43
CA LEU A 95 7.73 -1.98 19.61
C LEU A 95 9.26 -1.90 19.57
N ARG A 96 9.90 -3.06 19.70
CA ARG A 96 11.34 -3.24 19.50
C ARG A 96 11.65 -3.52 18.03
N SER A 97 12.93 -3.32 17.68
CA SER A 97 13.45 -3.46 16.31
C SER A 97 13.17 -4.84 15.68
N ASP A 98 13.23 -5.91 16.47
CA ASP A 98 13.05 -7.29 16.03
C ASP A 98 11.59 -7.74 15.88
N GLU A 99 10.65 -6.97 16.44
CA GLU A 99 9.22 -7.27 16.47
C GLU A 99 8.54 -6.93 15.14
N TYR A 100 7.40 -7.57 14.90
CA TYR A 100 6.55 -7.24 13.77
C TYR A 100 6.01 -5.82 13.93
N LEU A 101 5.99 -5.07 12.82
CA LEU A 101 5.49 -3.70 12.81
C LEU A 101 3.99 -3.65 13.14
N PHE A 102 3.23 -4.70 12.83
CA PHE A 102 1.81 -4.79 13.13
C PHE A 102 1.48 -6.09 13.89
N PRO A 103 1.81 -6.17 15.19
CA PRO A 103 1.62 -7.38 16.00
C PRO A 103 0.14 -7.75 16.13
N SER A 104 -0.17 -9.04 16.29
CA SER A 104 -1.54 -9.47 16.55
C SER A 104 -2.00 -9.02 17.93
N ARG A 105 -3.32 -8.91 18.12
CA ARG A 105 -3.92 -8.83 19.47
C ARG A 105 -4.18 -10.22 20.08
N PHE A 106 -4.12 -11.26 19.25
CA PHE A 106 -4.35 -12.65 19.63
C PHE A 106 -3.01 -13.35 19.85
N SER A 107 -2.84 -14.03 20.99
CA SER A 107 -1.59 -14.67 21.40
C SER A 107 -1.10 -15.76 20.45
N GLY A 108 -1.99 -16.42 19.72
CA GLY A 108 -1.64 -17.48 18.75
C GLY A 108 -1.15 -16.98 17.38
N SER A 109 -0.95 -15.67 17.18
CA SER A 109 -0.35 -15.14 15.95
C SER A 109 0.64 -14.02 16.27
N PRO A 110 1.85 -14.01 15.71
CA PRO A 110 2.83 -12.99 16.02
C PRO A 110 2.49 -11.62 15.39
N HIS A 111 1.74 -11.61 14.28
CA HIS A 111 1.33 -10.39 13.57
C HIS A 111 -0.12 -10.47 13.08
N ILE A 112 -0.67 -9.34 12.62
CA ILE A 112 -1.99 -9.31 11.98
C ILE A 112 -2.01 -10.24 10.76
N SER A 113 -3.06 -11.05 10.62
CA SER A 113 -3.21 -11.91 9.46
C SER A 113 -3.62 -11.10 8.22
N THR A 114 -3.37 -11.66 7.03
CA THR A 114 -3.83 -11.06 5.76
C THR A 114 -5.36 -10.93 5.71
N ARG A 115 -6.09 -11.87 6.32
CA ARG A 115 -7.56 -11.81 6.47
C ARG A 115 -7.98 -10.62 7.35
N GLN A 116 -7.29 -10.39 8.47
CA GLN A 116 -7.59 -9.25 9.33
C GLN A 116 -7.22 -7.93 8.65
N TYR A 117 -6.11 -7.86 7.92
CA TYR A 117 -5.79 -6.70 7.07
C TYR A 117 -6.89 -6.43 6.03
N ALA A 118 -7.38 -7.46 5.33
CA ALA A 118 -8.49 -7.30 4.38
C ALA A 118 -9.78 -6.79 5.06
N ARG A 119 -10.10 -7.28 6.26
CA ARG A 119 -11.21 -6.76 7.07
C ARG A 119 -11.03 -5.29 7.43
N LYS A 120 -9.82 -4.87 7.81
CA LYS A 120 -9.50 -3.46 8.06
C LYS A 120 -9.71 -2.59 6.83
N VAL A 121 -9.26 -3.04 5.66
CA VAL A 121 -9.52 -2.34 4.40
C VAL A 121 -11.03 -2.17 4.16
N HIS A 122 -11.82 -3.22 4.34
CA HIS A 122 -13.28 -3.13 4.19
C HIS A 122 -13.90 -2.13 5.17
N GLN A 123 -13.43 -2.10 6.43
CA GLN A 123 -13.91 -1.13 7.44
C GLN A 123 -13.56 0.32 7.05
N TRP A 124 -12.34 0.58 6.59
CA TRP A 124 -11.92 1.93 6.20
C TRP A 124 -12.72 2.45 4.99
N VAL A 125 -12.98 1.57 4.03
CA VAL A 125 -13.79 1.88 2.84
C VAL A 125 -15.25 2.13 3.21
N ALA A 126 -15.84 1.27 4.05
CA ALA A 126 -17.21 1.45 4.55
C ALA A 126 -17.37 2.78 5.30
N ALA A 127 -16.37 3.15 6.10
CA ALA A 127 -16.39 4.34 6.93
C ALA A 127 -16.47 5.65 6.14
N ILE A 128 -16.07 5.65 4.87
CA ILE A 128 -16.19 6.80 3.97
C ILE A 128 -17.36 6.66 2.99
N GLY A 129 -18.29 5.73 3.23
CA GLY A 129 -19.51 5.53 2.44
C GLY A 129 -19.30 4.78 1.12
N LEU A 130 -18.15 4.13 0.93
CA LEU A 130 -17.89 3.30 -0.26
C LEU A 130 -18.30 1.84 -0.01
N ASP A 131 -18.71 1.14 -1.07
CA ASP A 131 -19.04 -0.29 -1.01
C ASP A 131 -17.79 -1.16 -0.74
N PRO A 132 -17.70 -1.86 0.41
CA PRO A 132 -16.56 -2.71 0.74
C PRO A 132 -16.41 -3.93 -0.16
N ALA A 133 -17.46 -4.39 -0.84
CA ALA A 133 -17.36 -5.51 -1.78
C ALA A 133 -16.49 -5.13 -2.98
N THR A 134 -16.55 -3.85 -3.40
CA THR A 134 -15.77 -3.29 -4.49
C THR A 134 -14.27 -3.16 -4.18
N TYR A 135 -13.87 -2.89 -2.93
CA TYR A 135 -12.46 -2.59 -2.57
C TYR A 135 -11.79 -3.66 -1.72
N GLY A 136 -10.46 -3.73 -1.72
CA GLY A 136 -9.73 -4.75 -0.95
C GLY A 136 -8.23 -4.50 -0.86
N ALA A 137 -7.48 -5.47 -0.34
CA ALA A 137 -6.03 -5.35 -0.17
C ALA A 137 -5.28 -4.97 -1.47
N HIS A 138 -5.76 -5.48 -2.61
CA HIS A 138 -5.22 -5.11 -3.92
C HIS A 138 -5.54 -3.67 -4.33
N SER A 139 -6.68 -3.11 -3.92
CA SER A 139 -7.00 -1.69 -4.14
C SER A 139 -5.92 -0.79 -3.54
N MET A 140 -5.51 -1.05 -2.29
CA MET A 140 -4.44 -0.30 -1.62
C MET A 140 -3.14 -0.32 -2.42
N ARG A 141 -2.72 -1.51 -2.86
CA ARG A 141 -1.51 -1.69 -3.67
C ARG A 141 -1.61 -1.01 -5.03
N ARG A 142 -2.79 -1.00 -5.67
CA ARG A 142 -3.02 -0.37 -6.97
C ARG A 142 -3.03 1.14 -6.90
N THR A 143 -3.57 1.74 -5.83
CA THR A 143 -3.79 3.19 -5.69
C THR A 143 -2.60 4.02 -6.17
N LYS A 144 -1.44 3.90 -5.53
CA LYS A 144 -0.29 4.75 -5.87
C LYS A 144 0.36 4.35 -7.20
N ALA A 145 0.35 3.06 -7.54
CA ALA A 145 0.88 2.57 -8.82
C ALA A 145 0.08 3.11 -10.03
N THR A 146 -1.25 3.12 -9.95
CA THR A 146 -2.12 3.69 -10.98
C THR A 146 -1.91 5.21 -11.10
N LEU A 147 -1.78 5.93 -10.00
CA LEU A 147 -1.51 7.38 -10.03
C LEU A 147 -0.16 7.70 -10.69
N ILE A 148 0.89 6.93 -10.39
CA ILE A 148 2.20 7.09 -11.02
C ILE A 148 2.11 6.83 -12.52
N TYR A 149 1.44 5.74 -12.93
CA TYR A 149 1.25 5.45 -14.35
C TYR A 149 0.50 6.57 -15.07
N LYS A 150 -0.64 7.03 -14.53
CA LYS A 150 -1.42 8.11 -15.15
C LYS A 150 -0.62 9.39 -15.35
N ARG A 151 0.28 9.71 -14.42
CA ARG A 151 1.12 10.92 -14.49
C ARG A 151 2.31 10.79 -15.43
N THR A 152 2.90 9.61 -15.53
CA THR A 152 4.21 9.43 -16.18
C THR A 152 4.15 8.63 -17.47
N LYS A 153 3.06 7.87 -17.67
CA LYS A 153 2.90 6.81 -18.67
C LYS A 153 4.08 5.81 -18.71
N ASN A 154 4.90 5.74 -17.64
CA ASN A 154 6.10 4.92 -17.57
C ASN A 154 5.80 3.55 -16.93
N LEU A 155 5.46 2.58 -17.77
CA LEU A 155 5.17 1.20 -17.35
C LEU A 155 6.33 0.52 -16.64
N ARG A 156 7.57 0.78 -17.08
CA ARG A 156 8.76 0.13 -16.52
C ARG A 156 9.01 0.59 -15.09
N ALA A 157 8.84 1.88 -14.80
CA ALA A 157 8.95 2.41 -13.44
C ALA A 157 7.92 1.74 -12.50
N VAL A 158 6.67 1.62 -12.94
CA VAL A 158 5.62 0.97 -12.14
C VAL A 158 5.88 -0.52 -11.95
N GLN A 159 6.39 -1.22 -12.96
CA GLN A 159 6.80 -2.61 -12.84
C GLN A 159 7.85 -2.83 -11.74
N LEU A 160 8.87 -1.97 -11.69
CA LEU A 160 9.93 -2.03 -10.67
C LEU A 160 9.37 -1.78 -9.27
N LEU A 161 8.54 -0.74 -9.10
CA LEU A 161 7.90 -0.41 -7.82
C LEU A 161 6.95 -1.51 -7.31
N LEU A 162 6.30 -2.23 -8.21
CA LEU A 162 5.47 -3.37 -7.85
C LEU A 162 6.29 -4.66 -7.65
N GLY A 163 7.52 -4.72 -8.15
CA GLY A 163 8.34 -5.95 -8.15
C GLY A 163 7.74 -7.05 -9.04
N HIS A 164 7.14 -6.68 -10.17
CA HIS A 164 6.61 -7.64 -11.15
C HIS A 164 7.74 -8.18 -12.05
N SER A 165 7.77 -9.50 -12.26
CA SER A 165 8.80 -10.14 -13.09
C SER A 165 8.62 -9.83 -14.58
N LYS A 166 7.37 -9.73 -15.02
CA LYS A 166 6.94 -9.57 -16.41
C LYS A 166 6.19 -8.25 -16.59
N LEU A 167 6.39 -7.56 -17.71
CA LEU A 167 5.73 -6.28 -17.99
C LEU A 167 4.22 -6.47 -18.20
N GLU A 168 3.85 -7.59 -18.83
CA GLU A 168 2.46 -8.02 -19.08
C GLU A 168 1.67 -8.14 -17.78
N SER A 169 2.34 -8.55 -16.70
CA SER A 169 1.71 -8.58 -15.37
C SER A 169 1.35 -7.18 -14.88
N THR A 170 2.17 -6.17 -15.20
CA THR A 170 1.89 -4.77 -14.85
C THR A 170 0.79 -4.18 -15.72
N VAL A 171 0.81 -4.45 -17.04
CA VAL A 171 -0.27 -4.06 -17.98
C VAL A 171 -1.61 -4.58 -17.49
N ARG A 172 -1.71 -5.90 -17.24
CA ARG A 172 -2.93 -6.53 -16.72
C ARG A 172 -3.32 -5.99 -15.35
N TYR A 173 -2.36 -5.68 -14.49
CA TYR A 173 -2.63 -5.19 -13.12
C TYR A 173 -3.11 -3.73 -13.08
N LEU A 174 -2.66 -2.91 -14.04
CA LEU A 174 -3.13 -1.54 -14.18
C LEU A 174 -4.45 -1.48 -14.95
N GLY A 175 -4.76 -2.50 -15.77
CA GLY A 175 -5.94 -2.51 -16.64
C GLY A 175 -5.76 -1.50 -17.77
N ILE A 176 -4.58 -1.53 -18.39
CA ILE A 176 -4.25 -0.65 -19.52
C ILE A 176 -4.87 -1.23 -20.77
N GLU A 177 -5.64 -0.42 -21.47
CA GLU A 177 -6.38 -0.78 -22.68
C GLU A 177 -5.85 -0.01 -23.89
N VAL A 178 -6.33 -0.36 -25.09
CA VAL A 178 -5.92 0.30 -26.36
C VAL A 178 -6.21 1.81 -26.34
N ASP A 179 -7.30 2.24 -25.69
CA ASP A 179 -7.67 3.65 -25.55
C ASP A 179 -6.60 4.47 -24.82
N ASP A 180 -5.84 3.87 -23.89
CA ASP A 180 -4.72 4.56 -23.22
C ASP A 180 -3.59 4.90 -24.21
N ALA A 181 -3.42 4.12 -25.27
CA ALA A 181 -2.42 4.37 -26.31
C ALA A 181 -2.88 5.46 -27.30
N LEU A 182 -4.17 5.48 -27.63
CA LEU A 182 -4.77 6.52 -28.48
C LEU A 182 -4.72 7.89 -27.81
N GLU A 183 -5.06 7.98 -26.52
CA GLU A 183 -4.96 9.23 -25.73
C GLU A 183 -3.53 9.83 -25.79
N ILE A 184 -2.51 8.98 -25.69
CA ILE A 184 -1.10 9.43 -25.76
C ILE A 184 -0.77 9.96 -27.15
N SER A 185 -1.26 9.29 -28.20
CA SER A 185 -1.03 9.71 -29.58
C SER A 185 -1.72 11.05 -29.88
N GLU A 186 -2.95 11.24 -29.42
CA GLU A 186 -3.72 12.48 -29.61
C GLU A 186 -3.09 13.67 -28.89
N GLN A 187 -2.50 13.45 -27.71
CA GLN A 187 -1.84 14.50 -26.93
C GLN A 187 -0.43 14.86 -27.45
N THR A 188 0.08 14.12 -28.44
CA THR A 188 1.41 14.36 -29.02
C THR A 188 1.25 15.00 -30.40
N GLU A 189 1.03 16.31 -30.42
CA GLU A 189 1.16 17.11 -31.65
C GLU A 189 2.65 17.26 -32.01
N ILE A 190 2.97 17.10 -33.29
CA ILE A 190 4.33 17.32 -33.85
C ILE A 190 4.40 18.72 -34.44
#